data_AF-Q12HN1-F1
#
_entry.id   AF-Q12HN1-F1
#
_cell.length_a   1.000
_cell.length_b   1.000
_cell.length_c   1.000
_cell.angle_alpha   90.00
_cell.angle_beta   90.00
_cell.angle_gamma   90.00
#
_symmetry.space_group_name_H-M   'P 1'
#
loop_
_entity.id
_entity.type
_entity.pdbx_description
1 polymer ?
#
loop_
_entity_poly.entity_id
_entity_poly.type
_entity_poly.pdbx_seq_one_letter_code
_entity_poly.pdbx_strand_id
1 'polypeptide(L)'
;MRAVVCSLLMFSVINLTACVATQHTFATKIKAESEQHLDLSQQWEQGHKDVKNARELLNDGQKQITKGRAEILEGERRLAQARIEAQRQRQIFINKANSLSNVQSGIQATKVTEQLEDIADLWEDADDKFVDAKALIEDGNTKVAEGESLLQQGQTLLGNGRARMQQAEAKYKQRTGSTDQGQGLVEQMYIQEQPRNF
;
A
#
# COMPACT_ATOMS: atom_id res chain seq x y z
N MET A 1 62.98 9.56 -53.69
CA MET A 1 62.66 9.89 -55.09
C MET A 1 61.30 10.59 -55.06
N ARG A 2 61.18 11.93 -55.16
CA ARG A 2 61.20 12.75 -56.41
C ARG A 2 60.53 11.99 -57.57
N ALA A 3 59.51 12.44 -58.28
CA ALA A 3 58.77 13.71 -58.36
C ALA A 3 57.61 13.52 -59.39
N VAL A 4 56.94 14.62 -59.76
CA VAL A 4 56.24 14.86 -61.06
C VAL A 4 54.80 14.29 -61.14
N VAL A 5 53.69 15.06 -61.04
CA VAL A 5 53.15 16.24 -61.79
C VAL A 5 52.04 15.84 -62.79
N CYS A 6 50.97 16.66 -62.80
CA CYS A 6 49.95 16.88 -63.84
C CYS A 6 48.96 15.76 -64.20
N SER A 7 47.68 15.99 -63.92
CA SER A 7 46.75 16.45 -64.97
C SER A 7 45.42 16.92 -64.41
N LEU A 8 45.04 18.13 -64.83
CA LEU A 8 43.73 18.75 -64.72
C LEU A 8 42.66 17.86 -65.36
N LEU A 9 41.57 17.60 -64.65
CA LEU A 9 40.27 17.37 -65.28
C LEU A 9 39.17 17.90 -64.36
N MET A 10 38.69 19.07 -64.76
CA MET A 10 37.46 19.71 -64.33
C MET A 10 36.28 18.81 -64.70
N PHE A 11 35.57 18.25 -63.72
CA PHE A 11 34.15 17.94 -63.87
C PHE A 11 33.44 18.23 -62.55
N SER A 12 32.73 19.34 -62.57
CA SER A 12 31.67 19.75 -61.68
C SER A 12 30.66 18.61 -61.47
N VAL A 13 30.70 17.96 -60.30
CA VAL A 13 29.56 17.19 -59.80
C VAL A 13 28.70 18.15 -59.00
N ILE A 14 27.55 18.44 -59.59
CA ILE A 14 26.45 19.24 -59.05
C ILE A 14 26.06 18.65 -57.69
N ASN A 15 26.24 19.43 -56.63
CA ASN A 15 25.61 19.18 -55.34
C ASN A 15 24.09 19.33 -55.52
N LEU A 16 23.40 18.23 -55.82
CA LEU A 16 21.96 18.13 -55.57
C LEU A 16 21.78 17.95 -54.07
N THR A 17 21.81 19.05 -53.32
CA THR A 17 21.19 19.13 -52.01
C THR A 17 19.70 18.87 -52.19
N ALA A 18 19.30 17.61 -52.02
CA ALA A 18 17.91 17.24 -51.84
C ALA A 18 17.42 17.84 -50.52
N CYS A 19 16.92 19.07 -50.57
CA CYS A 19 15.99 19.58 -49.58
C CYS A 19 14.71 18.76 -49.70
N VAL A 20 14.69 17.54 -49.14
CA VAL A 20 13.45 16.89 -48.75
C VAL A 20 12.91 17.70 -47.57
N ALA A 21 12.29 18.83 -47.88
CA ALA A 21 11.40 19.48 -46.96
C ALA A 21 10.27 18.47 -46.73
N THR A 22 10.28 17.81 -45.57
CA THR A 22 9.12 17.04 -45.10
C THR A 22 7.93 18.00 -45.09
N GLN A 23 7.13 17.97 -46.15
CA GLN A 23 5.87 18.71 -46.20
C GLN A 23 4.97 18.11 -45.13
N HIS A 24 4.92 18.76 -43.97
CA HIS A 24 3.91 18.51 -42.96
C HIS A 24 2.55 18.85 -43.57
N THR A 25 1.86 17.86 -44.13
CA THR A 25 0.48 18.04 -44.58
C THR A 25 -0.41 18.29 -43.36
N PHE A 26 -1.48 19.06 -43.54
CA PHE A 26 -2.49 19.27 -42.49
C PHE A 26 -2.93 17.95 -41.83
N ALA A 27 -3.09 16.88 -42.63
CA ALA A 27 -3.42 15.55 -42.14
C ALA A 27 -2.36 14.98 -41.17
N THR A 28 -1.06 15.14 -41.44
CA THR A 28 -0.01 14.69 -40.51
C THR A 28 0.01 15.49 -39.21
N LYS A 29 -0.30 16.80 -39.27
CA LYS A 29 -0.43 17.65 -38.08
C LYS A 29 -1.63 17.22 -37.23
N ILE A 30 -2.82 17.09 -37.82
CA ILE A 30 -4.03 16.67 -37.11
C ILE A 30 -3.86 15.28 -36.48
N LYS A 31 -3.22 14.34 -37.19
CA LYS A 31 -2.94 13.00 -36.65
C LYS A 31 -2.00 13.03 -35.46
N ALA A 32 -0.88 13.76 -35.54
CA ALA A 32 0.06 13.89 -34.42
C ALA A 32 -0.61 14.59 -33.22
N GLU A 33 -1.44 15.59 -33.50
CA GLU A 33 -2.19 16.34 -32.50
C GLU A 33 -3.23 15.49 -31.76
N SER A 34 -3.93 14.60 -32.46
CA SER A 34 -4.93 13.69 -31.88
C SER A 34 -4.29 12.54 -31.09
N GLU A 35 -3.21 11.95 -31.59
CA GLU A 35 -2.41 10.94 -30.87
C GLU A 35 -1.89 11.49 -29.54
N GLN A 36 -1.42 12.74 -29.51
CA GLN A 36 -0.98 13.40 -28.28
C GLN A 36 -2.12 13.74 -27.31
N HIS A 37 -3.33 14.05 -27.81
CA HIS A 37 -4.50 14.23 -26.94
C HIS A 37 -4.93 12.92 -26.28
N LEU A 38 -4.87 11.81 -27.00
CA LEU A 38 -5.13 10.48 -26.48
C LEU A 38 -4.11 10.10 -25.38
N ASP A 39 -2.83 10.44 -25.56
CA ASP A 39 -1.80 10.20 -24.55
C ASP A 39 -2.06 11.00 -23.24
N LEU A 40 -2.43 12.28 -23.35
CA LEU A 40 -2.73 13.11 -22.17
C LEU A 40 -3.97 12.63 -21.41
N SER A 41 -5.04 12.26 -22.12
CA SER A 41 -6.26 11.75 -21.48
C SER A 41 -6.01 10.39 -20.83
N GLN A 42 -5.19 9.52 -21.45
CA GLN A 42 -4.76 8.26 -20.85
C GLN A 42 -3.90 8.47 -19.60
N GLN A 43 -2.97 9.43 -19.60
CA GLN A 43 -2.16 9.76 -18.42
C GLN A 43 -3.03 10.26 -17.27
N TRP A 44 -4.00 11.13 -17.56
CA TRP A 44 -4.95 11.62 -16.57
C TRP A 44 -5.79 10.47 -15.99
N GLU A 45 -6.37 9.63 -16.85
CA GLU A 45 -7.19 8.49 -16.44
C GLU A 45 -6.39 7.49 -15.59
N GLN A 46 -5.15 7.19 -15.98
CA GLN A 46 -4.27 6.34 -15.17
C GLN A 46 -3.98 6.98 -13.81
N GLY A 47 -3.73 8.28 -13.75
CA GLY A 47 -3.52 8.98 -12.49
C GLY A 47 -4.75 8.96 -11.60
N HIS A 48 -5.95 9.06 -12.18
CA HIS A 48 -7.21 8.93 -11.46
C HIS A 48 -7.40 7.51 -10.90
N LYS A 49 -7.08 6.47 -11.68
CA LYS A 49 -7.06 5.07 -11.22
C LYS A 49 -6.07 4.86 -10.07
N ASP A 50 -4.86 5.41 -10.19
CA ASP A 50 -3.84 5.33 -9.14
C ASP A 50 -4.36 5.97 -7.83
N VAL A 51 -4.99 7.16 -7.91
CA VAL A 51 -5.60 7.82 -6.75
C VAL A 51 -6.73 6.99 -6.13
N LYS A 52 -7.56 6.34 -6.96
CA LYS A 52 -8.63 5.46 -6.48
C LYS A 52 -8.06 4.27 -5.72
N ASN A 53 -7.14 3.53 -6.34
CA ASN A 53 -6.48 2.37 -5.73
C ASN A 53 -5.73 2.75 -4.46
N ALA A 54 -5.09 3.93 -4.46
CA ALA A 54 -4.42 4.46 -3.27
C ALA A 54 -5.38 4.65 -2.09
N ARG A 55 -6.60 5.18 -2.33
CA ARG A 55 -7.61 5.35 -1.28
C ARG A 55 -8.10 4.01 -0.73
N GLU A 56 -8.21 2.99 -1.57
CA GLU A 56 -8.55 1.63 -1.15
C GLU A 56 -7.47 1.07 -0.23
N LEU A 57 -6.19 1.16 -0.63
CA LEU A 57 -5.05 0.75 0.21
C LEU A 57 -5.00 1.50 1.55
N LEU A 58 -5.26 2.81 1.54
CA LEU A 58 -5.28 3.61 2.77
C LEU A 58 -6.41 3.17 3.72
N ASN A 59 -7.59 2.89 3.17
CA ASN A 59 -8.73 2.41 3.94
C ASN A 59 -8.47 1.02 4.53
N ASP A 60 -7.95 0.10 3.72
CA ASP A 60 -7.66 -1.25 4.16
C ASP A 60 -6.52 -1.30 5.17
N GLY A 61 -5.48 -0.46 4.99
CA GLY A 61 -4.43 -0.28 5.99
C GLY A 61 -4.97 0.19 7.33
N GLN A 62 -5.87 1.18 7.34
CA GLN A 62 -6.50 1.66 8.57
C GLN A 62 -7.38 0.59 9.24
N LYS A 63 -8.10 -0.22 8.46
CA LYS A 63 -8.87 -1.36 9.00
C LYS A 63 -7.95 -2.39 9.64
N GLN A 64 -6.82 -2.73 9.01
CA GLN A 64 -5.87 -3.70 9.55
C GLN A 64 -5.26 -3.22 10.86
N ILE A 65 -4.82 -1.95 10.93
CA ILE A 65 -4.32 -1.36 12.18
C ILE A 65 -5.39 -1.38 13.27
N THR A 66 -6.65 -1.06 12.94
CA THR A 66 -7.75 -1.06 13.92
C THR A 66 -8.01 -2.48 14.45
N LYS A 67 -8.05 -3.49 13.57
CA LYS A 67 -8.20 -4.90 13.97
C LYS A 67 -7.03 -5.36 14.82
N GLY A 68 -5.80 -5.11 14.37
CA GLY A 68 -4.59 -5.51 15.09
C GLY A 68 -4.52 -4.90 16.50
N ARG A 69 -4.86 -3.62 16.66
CA ARG A 69 -4.95 -2.97 17.98
C ARG A 69 -6.01 -3.58 18.88
N ALA A 70 -7.14 -4.00 18.33
CA ALA A 70 -8.18 -4.67 19.10
C ALA A 70 -7.72 -6.05 19.60
N GLU A 71 -7.02 -6.80 18.75
CA GLU A 71 -6.43 -8.10 19.11
C GLU A 71 -5.33 -7.96 20.15
N ILE A 72 -4.41 -6.99 20.01
CA ILE A 72 -3.38 -6.69 21.02
C ILE A 72 -4.05 -6.39 22.37
N LEU A 73 -5.05 -5.50 22.39
CA LEU A 73 -5.74 -5.14 23.63
C LEU A 73 -6.44 -6.33 24.29
N GLU A 74 -7.09 -7.18 23.48
CA GLU A 74 -7.73 -8.40 23.99
C GLU A 74 -6.69 -9.41 24.51
N GLY A 75 -5.58 -9.59 23.79
CA GLY A 75 -4.47 -10.44 24.21
C GLY A 75 -3.85 -9.96 25.51
N GLU A 76 -3.62 -8.65 25.68
CA GLU A 76 -3.13 -8.05 26.92
C GLU A 76 -4.07 -8.29 28.10
N ARG A 77 -5.40 -8.17 27.88
CA ARG A 77 -6.40 -8.47 28.91
C ARG A 77 -6.35 -9.94 29.34
N ARG A 78 -6.28 -10.86 28.37
CA ARG A 78 -6.17 -12.31 28.66
C ARG A 78 -4.87 -12.64 29.38
N LEU A 79 -3.76 -12.03 28.97
CA LEU A 79 -2.46 -12.18 29.62
C LEU A 79 -2.51 -11.71 31.09
N ALA A 80 -3.17 -10.58 31.36
CA ALA A 80 -3.35 -10.07 32.71
C ALA A 80 -4.22 -11.01 33.56
N GLN A 81 -5.32 -11.54 32.99
CA GLN A 81 -6.19 -12.51 33.67
C GLN A 81 -5.45 -13.82 33.98
N ALA A 82 -4.75 -14.40 33.00
CA ALA A 82 -3.97 -15.61 33.18
C ALA A 82 -2.90 -15.45 34.27
N ARG A 83 -2.23 -14.29 34.33
CA ARG A 83 -1.26 -13.99 35.39
C ARG A 83 -1.90 -13.96 36.79
N ILE A 84 -3.07 -13.35 36.93
CA ILE A 84 -3.79 -13.29 38.20
C ILE A 84 -4.25 -14.70 38.61
N GLU A 85 -4.78 -15.48 37.68
CA GLU A 85 -5.20 -16.87 37.88
C GLU A 85 -4.01 -17.70 38.38
N ALA A 86 -2.90 -17.72 37.64
CA ALA A 86 -1.70 -18.47 37.98
C ALA A 86 -1.14 -18.05 39.36
N GLN A 87 -1.12 -16.76 39.69
CA GLN A 87 -0.70 -16.27 41.01
C GLN A 87 -1.63 -16.78 42.13
N ARG A 88 -2.94 -16.73 41.92
CA ARG A 88 -3.93 -17.26 42.88
C ARG A 88 -3.71 -18.75 43.09
N GLN A 89 -3.64 -19.51 42.00
CA GLN A 89 -3.45 -20.96 42.08
C GLN A 89 -2.14 -21.31 42.77
N ARG A 90 -1.07 -20.52 42.57
CA ARG A 90 0.19 -20.68 43.30
C ARG A 90 0.07 -20.47 44.80
N GLN A 91 -0.70 -19.47 45.23
CA GLN A 91 -0.94 -19.28 46.65
C GLN A 91 -1.75 -20.44 47.25
N ILE A 92 -2.75 -20.95 46.51
CA ILE A 92 -3.55 -22.10 46.92
C ILE A 92 -2.68 -23.34 47.05
N PHE A 93 -1.83 -23.61 46.05
CA PHE A 93 -0.86 -24.70 46.07
C PHE A 93 0.04 -24.63 47.31
N ILE A 94 0.66 -23.48 47.59
CA ILE A 94 1.54 -23.30 48.75
C ILE A 94 0.79 -23.55 50.06
N ASN A 95 -0.41 -22.98 50.21
CA ASN A 95 -1.23 -23.18 51.40
C ASN A 95 -1.61 -24.66 51.57
N LYS A 96 -1.90 -25.34 50.47
CA LYS A 96 -2.29 -26.75 50.46
C LYS A 96 -1.12 -27.67 50.75
N ALA A 97 0.03 -27.41 50.14
CA ALA A 97 1.28 -28.13 50.40
C ALA A 97 1.70 -27.98 51.87
N ASN A 98 1.58 -26.79 52.46
CA ASN A 98 1.85 -26.58 53.88
C ASN A 98 0.89 -27.36 54.80
N SER A 99 -0.34 -27.68 54.33
CA SER A 99 -1.26 -28.50 55.12
C SER A 99 -0.85 -29.98 55.16
N LEU A 100 -0.04 -30.46 54.21
CA LEU A 100 0.44 -31.85 54.17
C LEU A 100 1.30 -32.20 55.40
N SER A 101 2.05 -31.23 55.95
CA SER A 101 2.90 -31.48 57.12
C SER A 101 2.12 -31.86 58.38
N ASN A 102 0.80 -31.62 58.40
CA ASN A 102 -0.09 -31.90 59.54
C ASN A 102 -1.01 -33.11 59.30
N VAL A 103 -0.82 -33.85 58.20
CA VAL A 103 -1.67 -35.00 57.85
C VAL A 103 -1.32 -36.21 58.73
N GLN A 104 -2.33 -36.74 59.45
CA GLN A 104 -2.15 -37.84 60.41
C GLN A 104 -2.67 -39.19 59.90
N SER A 105 -3.21 -39.26 58.67
CA SER A 105 -3.72 -40.50 58.09
C SER A 105 -3.54 -40.57 56.58
N GLY A 106 -3.39 -41.79 56.04
CA GLY A 106 -3.27 -42.02 54.59
C GLY A 106 -4.49 -41.57 53.78
N ILE A 107 -5.70 -41.64 54.37
CA ILE A 107 -6.93 -41.15 53.71
C ILE A 107 -6.86 -39.63 53.53
N GLN A 108 -6.45 -38.89 54.56
CA GLN A 108 -6.27 -37.44 54.45
C GLN A 108 -5.14 -37.07 53.49
N ALA A 109 -4.06 -37.86 53.45
CA ALA A 109 -2.96 -37.63 52.51
C ALA A 109 -3.45 -37.74 51.05
N THR A 110 -4.21 -38.80 50.75
CA THR A 110 -4.77 -39.04 49.41
C THR A 110 -5.65 -37.88 48.95
N LYS A 111 -6.56 -37.41 49.81
CA LYS A 111 -7.43 -36.26 49.50
C LYS A 111 -6.65 -34.97 49.24
N VAL A 112 -5.55 -34.75 49.97
CA VAL A 112 -4.72 -33.55 49.73
C VAL A 112 -3.97 -33.68 48.42
N THR A 113 -3.48 -34.87 48.07
CA THR A 113 -2.84 -35.14 46.77
C THR A 113 -3.80 -34.91 45.60
N GLU A 114 -5.02 -35.45 45.65
CA GLU A 114 -6.06 -35.21 44.63
C GLU A 114 -6.30 -33.71 44.41
N GLN A 115 -6.39 -32.94 45.49
CA GLN A 115 -6.57 -31.49 45.39
C GLN A 115 -5.34 -30.75 44.87
N LEU A 116 -4.13 -31.32 45.01
CA LEU A 116 -2.93 -30.75 44.41
C LEU A 116 -2.84 -31.07 42.92
N GLU A 117 -3.33 -32.23 42.49
CA GLU A 117 -3.52 -32.58 41.08
C GLU A 117 -4.51 -31.61 40.41
N ASP A 118 -5.67 -31.37 41.02
CA ASP A 118 -6.65 -30.37 40.52
C ASP A 118 -6.01 -28.98 40.33
N ILE A 119 -5.12 -28.56 41.24
CA ILE A 119 -4.43 -27.27 41.15
C ILE A 119 -3.39 -27.28 40.02
N ALA A 120 -2.73 -28.41 39.78
CA ALA A 120 -1.78 -28.56 38.67
C ALA A 120 -2.49 -28.46 37.32
N ASP A 121 -3.67 -29.09 37.17
CA ASP A 121 -4.49 -28.97 35.96
C ASP A 121 -4.91 -27.51 35.71
N LEU A 122 -5.32 -26.80 36.78
CA LEU A 122 -5.65 -25.36 36.68
C LEU A 122 -4.45 -24.49 36.31
N TRP A 123 -3.22 -24.91 36.63
CA TRP A 123 -2.00 -24.23 36.18
C TRP A 123 -1.74 -24.45 34.71
N GLU A 124 -1.91 -25.67 34.21
CA GLU A 124 -1.79 -25.99 32.79
C GLU A 124 -2.78 -25.16 31.97
N ASP A 125 -4.05 -25.11 32.39
CA ASP A 125 -5.08 -24.24 31.80
C ASP A 125 -4.67 -22.75 31.78
N ALA A 126 -3.98 -22.28 32.81
CA ALA A 126 -3.53 -20.90 32.90
C ALA A 126 -2.34 -20.62 31.97
N ASP A 127 -1.46 -21.60 31.76
CA ASP A 127 -0.33 -21.51 30.82
C ASP A 127 -0.84 -21.54 29.37
N ASP A 128 -1.81 -22.39 29.05
CA ASP A 128 -2.47 -22.41 27.74
C ASP A 128 -3.11 -21.05 27.40
N LYS A 129 -3.86 -20.47 28.35
CA LYS A 129 -4.41 -19.11 28.20
C LYS A 129 -3.32 -18.06 27.99
N PHE A 130 -2.15 -18.24 28.59
CA PHE A 130 -1.02 -17.33 28.44
C PHE A 130 -0.39 -17.46 27.04
N VAL A 131 -0.27 -18.68 26.51
CA VAL A 131 0.18 -18.94 25.14
C VAL A 131 -0.80 -18.33 24.13
N ASP A 132 -2.10 -18.60 24.30
CA ASP A 132 -3.15 -18.05 23.43
C ASP A 132 -3.16 -16.52 23.44
N ALA A 133 -3.02 -15.91 24.62
CA ALA A 133 -2.95 -14.46 24.77
C ALA A 133 -1.75 -13.86 24.02
N LYS A 134 -0.58 -14.52 24.07
CA LYS A 134 0.61 -14.08 23.33
C LYS A 134 0.44 -14.23 21.83
N ALA A 135 -0.12 -15.34 21.37
CA ALA A 135 -0.41 -15.55 19.96
C ALA A 135 -1.34 -14.45 19.42
N LEU A 136 -2.36 -14.06 20.19
CA LEU A 136 -3.26 -12.98 19.81
C LEU A 136 -2.56 -11.61 19.72
N ILE A 137 -1.61 -11.33 20.63
CA ILE A 137 -0.79 -10.11 20.57
C ILE A 137 0.12 -10.13 19.33
N GLU A 138 0.72 -11.28 19.00
CA GLU A 138 1.58 -11.46 17.84
C GLU A 138 0.82 -11.29 16.52
N ASP A 139 -0.35 -11.93 16.41
CA ASP A 139 -1.27 -11.76 15.27
C ASP A 139 -1.69 -10.30 15.12
N GLY A 140 -1.99 -9.63 16.23
CA GLY A 140 -2.38 -8.22 16.23
C GLY A 140 -1.24 -7.31 15.78
N ASN A 141 0.00 -7.57 16.23
CA ASN A 141 1.19 -6.85 15.77
C ASN A 141 1.44 -7.05 14.27
N THR A 142 1.26 -8.27 13.78
CA THR A 142 1.38 -8.58 12.35
C THR A 142 0.38 -7.77 11.53
N LYS A 143 -0.90 -7.71 11.95
CA LYS A 143 -1.92 -6.89 11.28
C LYS A 143 -1.62 -5.40 11.32
N VAL A 144 -1.05 -4.90 12.42
CA VAL A 144 -0.60 -3.49 12.49
C VAL A 144 0.50 -3.24 11.47
N ALA A 145 1.52 -4.10 11.39
CA ALA A 145 2.62 -3.97 10.44
C ALA A 145 2.16 -4.05 8.97
N GLU A 146 1.27 -5.00 8.66
CA GLU A 146 0.63 -5.10 7.33
C GLU A 146 -0.15 -3.82 7.01
N GLY A 147 -0.90 -3.30 7.98
CA GLY A 147 -1.65 -2.07 7.81
C GLY A 147 -0.75 -0.86 7.55
N GLU A 148 0.37 -0.72 8.27
CA GLU A 148 1.36 0.34 8.03
C GLU A 148 1.98 0.25 6.64
N SER A 149 2.29 -0.97 6.17
CA SER A 149 2.77 -1.20 4.80
C SER A 149 1.76 -0.77 3.75
N LEU A 150 0.48 -1.12 3.92
CA LEU A 150 -0.60 -0.68 3.04
C LEU A 150 -0.75 0.85 3.03
N LEU A 151 -0.62 1.50 4.20
CA LEU A 151 -0.65 2.96 4.28
C LEU A 151 0.50 3.59 3.48
N GLN A 152 1.73 3.07 3.61
CA GLN A 152 2.90 3.57 2.88
C GLN A 152 2.75 3.39 1.36
N GLN A 153 2.28 2.22 0.92
CA GLN A 153 2.00 1.95 -0.49
C GLN A 153 0.90 2.88 -1.02
N GLY A 154 -0.19 3.04 -0.27
CA GLY A 154 -1.27 3.96 -0.62
C GLY A 154 -0.81 5.40 -0.74
N GLN A 155 -0.01 5.91 0.20
CA GLN A 155 0.54 7.28 0.14
C GLN A 155 1.43 7.49 -1.09
N THR A 156 2.30 6.52 -1.40
CA THR A 156 3.17 6.56 -2.57
C THR A 156 2.36 6.61 -3.86
N LEU A 157 1.36 5.72 -3.99
CA LEU A 157 0.50 5.65 -5.16
C LEU A 157 -0.37 6.91 -5.32
N LEU A 158 -0.85 7.48 -4.21
CA LEU A 158 -1.59 8.75 -4.20
C LEU A 158 -0.72 9.90 -4.73
N GLY A 159 0.54 9.97 -4.29
CA GLY A 159 1.52 10.95 -4.77
C GLY A 159 1.78 10.81 -6.26
N ASN A 160 2.06 9.59 -6.72
CA ASN A 160 2.31 9.28 -8.13
C ASN A 160 1.10 9.62 -9.02
N GLY A 161 -0.10 9.23 -8.61
CA GLY A 161 -1.33 9.51 -9.35
C GLY A 161 -1.60 11.00 -9.48
N ARG A 162 -1.43 11.77 -8.38
CA ARG A 162 -1.56 13.24 -8.40
C ARG A 162 -0.52 13.89 -9.30
N ALA A 163 0.75 13.48 -9.20
CA ALA A 163 1.81 14.02 -10.03
C ALA A 163 1.53 13.77 -11.52
N ARG A 164 1.08 12.57 -11.89
CA ARG A 164 0.72 12.23 -13.27
C ARG A 164 -0.42 13.09 -13.80
N MET A 165 -1.49 13.27 -13.02
CA MET A 165 -2.60 14.15 -13.39
C MET A 165 -2.15 15.61 -13.56
N GLN A 166 -1.35 16.13 -12.62
CA GLN A 166 -0.81 17.50 -12.71
C GLN A 166 0.07 17.70 -13.93
N GLN A 167 0.91 16.72 -14.28
CA GLN A 167 1.73 16.76 -15.49
C GLN A 167 0.87 16.75 -16.77
N ALA A 168 -0.17 15.92 -16.81
CA ALA A 168 -1.10 15.90 -17.94
C ALA A 168 -1.85 17.23 -18.09
N GLU A 169 -2.30 17.82 -16.99
CA GLU A 169 -2.97 19.13 -16.97
C GLU A 169 -2.03 20.26 -17.38
N ALA A 170 -0.79 20.27 -16.90
CA ALA A 170 0.20 21.28 -17.27
C ALA A 170 0.50 21.23 -18.77
N LYS A 171 0.69 20.03 -19.34
CA LYS A 171 0.89 19.85 -20.79
C LYS A 171 -0.34 20.28 -21.59
N TYR A 172 -1.54 19.96 -21.11
CA TYR A 172 -2.79 20.41 -21.72
C TYR A 172 -2.91 21.94 -21.74
N LYS A 173 -2.65 22.59 -20.60
CA LYS A 173 -2.68 24.07 -20.45
C LYS A 173 -1.61 24.76 -21.28
N GLN A 174 -0.39 24.22 -21.35
CA GLN A 174 0.66 24.77 -22.20
C GLN A 174 0.21 24.80 -23.66
N ARG A 175 -0.49 23.76 -24.11
CA ARG A 175 -1.00 23.66 -25.47
C ARG A 175 -2.16 24.63 -25.72
N THR A 176 -3.21 24.59 -24.90
CA THR A 176 -4.37 25.46 -25.07
C THR A 176 -4.03 26.94 -24.84
N GLY A 177 -3.16 27.26 -23.89
CA GLY A 177 -2.67 28.62 -23.62
C GLY A 177 -1.72 29.16 -24.70
N SER A 178 -0.99 28.31 -25.42
CA SER A 178 -0.19 28.72 -26.59
C SER A 178 -1.03 28.97 -27.86
N THR A 179 -2.33 28.69 -27.82
CA THR A 179 -3.24 28.81 -28.98
C THR A 179 -3.88 30.21 -29.10
N ASP A 180 -3.50 31.18 -28.26
CA ASP A 180 -4.04 32.56 -28.30
C ASP A 180 -3.49 33.42 -29.48
N GLN A 181 -2.68 32.84 -30.37
CA GLN A 181 -2.33 33.43 -31.67
C GLN A 181 -2.96 32.71 -32.88
N GLY A 182 -3.89 31.77 -32.66
CA GLY A 182 -4.51 31.01 -33.74
C GLY A 182 -5.91 30.54 -33.40
N GLN A 183 -6.88 31.45 -33.51
CA GLN A 183 -8.33 31.24 -33.67
C GLN A 183 -8.86 29.81 -33.45
N GLY A 184 -9.56 29.65 -32.33
CA GLY A 184 -10.86 28.97 -32.20
C GLY A 184 -11.06 27.65 -32.96
N LEU A 185 -10.75 26.52 -32.31
CA LEU A 185 -11.30 25.21 -32.70
C LEU A 185 -11.69 24.30 -31.52
N VAL A 186 -11.61 24.76 -30.26
CA VAL A 186 -11.88 23.91 -29.07
C VAL A 186 -13.09 24.36 -28.26
N GLU A 187 -13.99 25.16 -28.83
CA GLU A 187 -15.24 25.56 -28.16
C GLU A 187 -16.39 24.54 -28.37
N GLN A 188 -16.11 23.37 -28.99
CA GLN A 188 -17.13 22.33 -29.25
C GLN A 188 -16.97 21.05 -28.43
N MET A 189 -16.30 21.08 -27.27
CA MET A 189 -16.26 19.93 -26.36
C MET A 189 -16.94 20.17 -25.00
N TYR A 190 -17.85 21.13 -24.90
CA TYR A 190 -18.88 21.12 -23.86
C TYR A 190 -20.07 20.31 -24.35
N ILE A 191 -20.04 18.99 -24.08
CA ILE A 191 -21.28 18.24 -23.92
C ILE A 191 -21.92 18.82 -22.65
N GLN A 192 -22.98 19.61 -22.84
CA GLN A 192 -23.94 19.92 -21.79
C GLN A 192 -24.53 18.59 -21.28
N GLU A 193 -23.92 17.99 -20.26
CA GLU A 193 -24.69 17.17 -19.34
C GLU A 193 -25.56 18.11 -18.51
N GLN A 194 -26.78 18.34 -19.00
CA GLN A 194 -27.85 18.86 -18.16
C GLN A 194 -28.11 17.85 -17.03
N PRO A 195 -28.14 18.28 -15.76
CA PRO A 195 -28.71 17.43 -14.71
C PRO A 195 -30.22 17.31 -14.95
N ARG A 196 -30.68 16.13 -15.38
CA ARG A 196 -32.10 15.78 -15.26
C ARG A 196 -32.35 15.47 -13.78
N ASN A 197 -33.02 16.40 -13.11
CA ASN A 197 -33.69 16.13 -11.85
C ASN A 197 -34.70 14.99 -12.06
N PHE A 198 -34.52 13.88 -11.38
CA PHE A 198 -35.58 12.97 -10.93
C PHE A 198 -35.15 12.35 -9.59
#